data_AF-A0A259C8V1-F1
#
_entry.id   AF-A0A259C8V1-F1
#
_cell.length_a   1.000
_cell.length_b   1.000
_cell.length_c   1.000
_cell.angle_alpha   90.00
_cell.angle_beta   90.00
_cell.angle_gamma   90.00
#
_symmetry.space_group_name_H-M   'P 1'
#
loop_
_entity.id
_entity.type
_entity.pdbx_description
1 polymer ?
#
loop_
_entity_poly.entity_id
_entity_poly.type
_entity_poly.pdbx_seq_one_letter_code
_entity_poly.pdbx_strand_id
1 'polypeptide(L)'
;MKTLEVDLGDRSYPIYIGTDLIDQPNLFGACEKATSIYIVTNTTVAPLYAQRLTKTLETLDKPVKTIVLPDGESYKDWKNLQLIFDDLLKFGADRQTMLVALGGGVIGDMTGFAAASFMRGIRFIQVPTTLLAQVDSSVGGKTGINHPLGKNMIGAFHQPVAVIADLNTLKTLPARELSAGLAEVVKHGAIADEQFLAWIEANAPALLACDTDAMAHAVLRSCEIKSAVVS
;
A
#
# COMPACT_ATOMS: atom_id res chain seq x y z
N MET A 1 -10.63 11.46 -9.02
CA MET A 1 -10.47 10.23 -8.21
C MET A 1 -11.27 9.13 -8.86
N LYS A 2 -10.67 7.96 -9.05
CA LYS A 2 -11.31 6.71 -9.49
C LYS A 2 -11.39 5.77 -8.29
N THR A 3 -12.39 4.89 -8.27
CA THR A 3 -12.56 3.89 -7.21
C THR A 3 -12.79 2.53 -7.85
N LEU A 4 -12.08 1.52 -7.37
CA LEU A 4 -12.31 0.11 -7.70
C LEU A 4 -12.70 -0.62 -6.43
N GLU A 5 -13.84 -1.29 -6.42
CA GLU A 5 -14.21 -2.23 -5.36
C GLU A 5 -13.64 -3.61 -5.68
N VAL A 6 -12.83 -4.16 -4.78
CA VAL A 6 -12.34 -5.54 -4.88
C VAL A 6 -13.35 -6.44 -4.19
N ASP A 7 -14.15 -7.18 -4.96
CA ASP A 7 -15.18 -8.08 -4.44
C ASP A 7 -14.56 -9.37 -3.88
N LEU A 8 -14.62 -9.52 -2.56
CA LEU A 8 -14.17 -10.70 -1.82
C LEU A 8 -15.21 -11.11 -0.76
N GLY A 9 -16.50 -10.82 -1.03
CA GLY A 9 -17.60 -11.00 -0.08
C GLY A 9 -17.44 -10.10 1.14
N ASP A 10 -17.49 -10.68 2.34
CA ASP A 10 -17.36 -9.94 3.62
C ASP A 10 -16.01 -9.22 3.80
N ARG A 11 -15.02 -9.50 2.94
CA ARG A 11 -13.67 -8.91 2.96
C ARG A 11 -13.45 -7.92 1.82
N SER A 12 -14.52 -7.49 1.15
CA SER A 12 -14.42 -6.52 0.06
C SER A 12 -13.87 -5.20 0.56
N TYR A 13 -13.09 -4.52 -0.29
CA TYR A 13 -12.46 -3.25 0.06
C TYR A 13 -12.28 -2.33 -1.15
N PRO A 14 -12.32 -1.00 -0.93
CA PRO A 14 -12.08 -0.03 -1.97
C PRO A 14 -10.59 0.21 -2.23
N ILE A 15 -10.26 0.45 -3.49
CA ILE A 15 -9.00 1.06 -3.94
C ILE A 15 -9.33 2.44 -4.50
N TYR A 16 -8.87 3.48 -3.80
CA TYR A 16 -9.00 4.87 -4.25
C TYR A 16 -7.75 5.28 -5.02
N ILE A 17 -7.92 5.82 -6.22
CA ILE A 17 -6.84 6.17 -7.14
C ILE A 17 -7.00 7.62 -7.58
N GLY A 18 -5.97 8.44 -7.42
CA GLY A 18 -6.04 9.86 -7.76
C GLY A 18 -4.93 10.67 -7.12
N THR A 19 -5.06 11.98 -7.13
CA THR A 19 -4.07 12.91 -6.56
C THR A 19 -4.56 13.48 -5.24
N ASP A 20 -3.62 13.76 -4.33
CA ASP A 20 -3.89 14.42 -3.04
C ASP A 20 -4.88 13.66 -2.17
N LEU A 21 -4.85 12.33 -2.27
CA LEU A 21 -5.69 11.43 -1.48
C LEU A 21 -5.19 11.33 -0.04
N ILE A 22 -3.88 11.51 0.21
CA ILE A 22 -3.32 11.50 1.57
C ILE A 22 -3.89 12.63 2.44
N ASP A 23 -4.38 13.72 1.83
CA ASP A 23 -4.97 14.87 2.52
C ASP A 23 -6.49 14.73 2.74
N GLN A 24 -7.09 13.61 2.34
CA GLN A 24 -8.55 13.44 2.37
C GLN A 24 -8.98 12.53 3.53
N PRO A 25 -9.37 13.09 4.70
CA PRO A 25 -9.67 12.30 5.89
C PRO A 25 -10.84 11.33 5.70
N ASN A 26 -11.80 11.67 4.82
CA ASN A 26 -12.94 10.81 4.50
C ASN A 26 -12.53 9.46 3.88
N LEU A 27 -11.37 9.38 3.21
CA LEU A 27 -10.87 8.11 2.66
C LEU A 27 -10.34 7.16 3.75
N PHE A 28 -10.09 7.71 4.94
CA PHE A 28 -9.66 6.97 6.12
C PHE A 28 -10.81 6.71 7.10
N GLY A 29 -12.08 6.75 6.65
CA GLY A 29 -13.26 6.56 7.52
C GLY A 29 -13.25 5.25 8.33
N ALA A 30 -12.53 4.21 7.86
CA ALA A 30 -12.32 2.99 8.64
C ALA A 30 -11.60 3.23 9.99
N CYS A 31 -10.84 4.32 10.11
CA CYS A 31 -10.16 4.75 11.33
C CYS A 31 -11.10 5.37 12.38
N GLU A 32 -12.32 5.77 12.04
CA GLU A 32 -13.26 6.41 13.01
C GLU A 32 -13.56 5.50 14.20
N LYS A 33 -13.62 4.19 13.97
CA LYS A 33 -13.83 3.17 15.01
C LYS A 33 -12.53 2.72 15.69
N ALA A 34 -11.37 3.22 15.26
CA ALA A 34 -10.10 2.85 15.87
C ALA A 34 -9.94 3.51 17.25
N THR A 35 -9.25 2.80 18.14
CA THR A 35 -8.79 3.31 19.45
C THR A 35 -7.49 4.09 19.31
N SER A 36 -6.64 3.70 18.35
CA SER A 36 -5.39 4.35 17.98
C SER A 36 -5.00 4.00 16.55
N ILE A 37 -4.17 4.83 15.92
CA ILE A 37 -3.69 4.66 14.55
C ILE A 37 -2.16 4.65 14.56
N TYR A 38 -1.57 3.64 13.93
CA TYR A 38 -0.12 3.52 13.80
C TYR A 38 0.26 3.54 12.33
N ILE A 39 0.97 4.57 11.91
CA ILE A 39 1.58 4.68 10.59
C ILE A 39 2.90 3.91 10.62
N VAL A 40 3.04 2.89 9.79
CA VAL A 40 4.31 2.18 9.59
C VAL A 40 4.89 2.64 8.25
N THR A 41 6.13 3.11 8.29
CA THR A 41 6.83 3.65 7.13
C THR A 41 8.33 3.36 7.23
N ASN A 42 9.14 3.83 6.27
CA ASN A 42 10.59 3.68 6.31
C ASN A 42 11.33 5.03 6.40
N THR A 43 12.63 4.98 6.62
CA THR A 43 13.51 6.16 6.72
C THR A 43 13.49 7.07 5.48
N THR A 44 13.11 6.56 4.31
CA THR A 44 13.08 7.31 3.04
C THR A 44 11.74 8.01 2.83
N VAL A 45 10.64 7.32 3.11
CA VAL A 45 9.25 7.76 2.88
C VAL A 45 8.76 8.64 4.03
N ALA A 46 9.22 8.40 5.26
CA ALA A 46 8.84 9.16 6.44
C ALA A 46 9.00 10.69 6.28
N PRO A 47 10.18 11.23 5.92
CA PRO A 47 10.36 12.68 5.78
C PRO A 47 9.55 13.29 4.63
N LEU A 48 9.07 12.49 3.68
CA LEU A 48 8.30 12.95 2.53
C LEU A 48 6.81 13.09 2.84
N TYR A 49 6.23 12.09 3.53
CA TYR A 49 4.77 11.94 3.61
C TYR A 49 4.22 11.68 5.00
N ALA A 50 5.02 11.22 5.97
CA ALA A 50 4.47 10.80 7.26
C ALA A 50 3.81 11.96 8.00
N GLN A 51 4.44 13.13 8.06
CA GLN A 51 3.85 14.31 8.72
C GLN A 51 2.55 14.76 8.04
N ARG A 52 2.50 14.69 6.70
CA ARG A 52 1.30 15.03 5.92
C ARG A 52 0.15 14.09 6.28
N LEU A 53 0.39 12.78 6.25
CA LEU A 53 -0.61 11.78 6.63
C LEU A 53 -1.01 11.86 8.11
N THR A 54 -0.07 12.10 9.02
CA THR A 54 -0.36 12.28 10.45
C THR A 54 -1.37 13.42 10.66
N LYS A 55 -1.16 14.58 10.03
CA LYS A 55 -2.09 15.71 10.13
C LYS A 55 -3.49 15.33 9.65
N THR A 56 -3.61 14.60 8.54
CA THR A 56 -4.90 14.12 8.05
C THR A 56 -5.58 13.21 9.07
N LEU A 57 -4.85 12.24 9.62
CA LEU A 57 -5.41 11.24 10.54
C LEU A 57 -5.75 11.83 11.92
N GLU A 58 -5.01 12.86 12.36
CA GLU A 58 -5.31 13.59 13.60
C GLU A 58 -6.67 14.32 13.54
N THR A 59 -7.16 14.68 12.35
CA THR A 59 -8.51 15.27 12.20
C THR A 59 -9.65 14.31 12.55
N LEU A 60 -9.37 13.01 12.74
CA LEU A 60 -10.33 12.00 13.16
C LEU A 60 -10.42 11.87 14.70
N ASP A 61 -9.76 12.77 15.45
CA ASP A 61 -9.71 12.78 16.91
C ASP A 61 -9.19 11.47 17.52
N LYS A 62 -8.19 10.85 16.87
CA LYS A 62 -7.54 9.61 17.32
C LYS A 62 -6.07 9.84 17.70
N PRO A 63 -5.53 9.09 18.68
CA PRO A 63 -4.08 9.02 18.87
C PRO A 63 -3.39 8.46 17.63
N VAL A 64 -2.47 9.22 17.06
CA VAL A 64 -1.66 8.81 15.90
C VAL A 64 -0.20 8.66 16.31
N LYS A 65 0.43 7.54 15.92
CA LYS A 65 1.87 7.31 16.12
C LYS A 65 2.51 6.86 14.82
N THR A 66 3.77 7.26 14.59
CA THR A 66 4.56 6.80 13.45
C THR A 66 5.67 5.86 13.92
N ILE A 67 5.76 4.69 13.29
CA ILE A 67 6.83 3.70 13.41
C ILE A 67 7.67 3.79 12.15
N VAL A 68 8.98 4.05 12.29
CA VAL A 68 9.90 4.22 11.16
C VAL A 68 10.90 3.07 11.14
N LEU A 69 10.81 2.25 10.09
CA LEU A 69 11.73 1.13 9.84
C LEU A 69 12.90 1.54 8.94
N PRO A 70 14.02 0.81 8.93
CA PRO A 70 15.06 1.01 7.93
C PRO A 70 14.55 0.70 6.51
N ASP A 71 15.02 1.46 5.51
CA ASP A 71 14.60 1.25 4.11
C ASP A 71 15.42 0.16 3.40
N GLY A 72 14.73 -0.72 2.65
CA GLY A 72 15.33 -1.75 1.79
C GLY A 72 14.78 -3.16 2.02
N GLU A 73 14.83 -3.99 0.96
CA GLU A 73 14.36 -5.39 0.98
C GLU A 73 15.09 -6.27 2.01
N SER A 74 16.36 -5.96 2.32
CA SER A 74 17.14 -6.68 3.34
C SER A 74 16.57 -6.55 4.75
N TYR A 75 15.77 -5.50 5.00
CA TYR A 75 15.11 -5.27 6.28
C TYR A 75 13.71 -5.90 6.33
N LYS A 76 13.29 -6.56 5.26
CA LYS A 76 12.05 -7.32 5.20
C LYS A 76 12.21 -8.67 5.91
N ASP A 77 12.51 -8.63 7.20
CA ASP A 77 12.86 -9.79 8.03
C ASP A 77 12.12 -9.78 9.38
N TRP A 78 12.32 -10.83 10.18
CA TRP A 78 11.66 -10.98 11.49
C TRP A 78 12.10 -9.90 12.47
N LYS A 79 13.38 -9.49 12.43
CA LYS A 79 13.95 -8.52 13.36
C LYS A 79 13.25 -7.17 13.23
N ASN A 80 13.03 -6.70 12.01
CA ASN A 80 12.39 -5.41 11.78
C ASN A 80 10.86 -5.50 11.88
N LEU A 81 10.26 -6.66 11.58
CA LEU A 81 8.85 -6.92 11.87
C LEU A 81 8.57 -6.80 13.39
N GLN A 82 9.46 -7.34 14.23
CA GLN A 82 9.35 -7.29 15.69
C GLN A 82 9.25 -5.86 16.22
N LEU A 83 9.94 -4.89 15.59
CA LEU A 83 9.87 -3.48 15.99
C LEU A 83 8.44 -2.93 15.92
N ILE A 84 7.63 -3.38 14.95
CA ILE A 84 6.22 -3.00 14.85
C ILE A 84 5.45 -3.51 16.09
N PHE A 85 5.65 -4.77 16.47
CA PHE A 85 4.99 -5.36 17.64
C PHE A 85 5.44 -4.71 18.95
N ASP A 86 6.73 -4.39 19.07
CA ASP A 86 7.29 -3.74 20.25
C ASP A 86 6.64 -2.37 20.47
N ASP A 87 6.51 -1.55 19.43
CA ASP A 87 5.82 -0.25 19.52
C ASP A 87 4.32 -0.41 19.82
N LEU A 88 3.65 -1.37 19.20
CA LEU A 88 2.23 -1.63 19.48
C LEU A 88 2.00 -1.99 20.96
N LEU A 89 2.77 -2.93 21.50
CA LEU A 89 2.65 -3.36 22.90
C LEU A 89 3.07 -2.26 23.87
N LYS A 90 4.17 -1.56 23.59
CA LYS A 90 4.72 -0.51 24.45
C LYS A 90 3.74 0.66 24.66
N PHE A 91 2.96 0.97 23.64
CA PHE A 91 2.01 2.09 23.67
C PHE A 91 0.54 1.65 23.84
N GLY A 92 0.30 0.39 24.23
CA GLY A 92 -1.01 -0.08 24.63
C GLY A 92 -2.01 -0.23 23.48
N ALA A 93 -1.54 -0.57 22.28
CA ALA A 93 -2.41 -0.93 21.16
C ALA A 93 -3.32 -2.12 21.52
N ASP A 94 -4.54 -2.11 21.00
CA ASP A 94 -5.55 -3.14 21.24
C ASP A 94 -6.12 -3.68 19.92
N ARG A 95 -7.17 -4.50 19.99
CA ARG A 95 -7.77 -5.14 18.79
C ARG A 95 -8.48 -4.15 17.85
N GLN A 96 -8.79 -2.95 18.34
CA GLN A 96 -9.42 -1.89 17.55
C GLN A 96 -8.40 -0.92 16.95
N THR A 97 -7.10 -1.06 17.27
CA THR A 97 -6.02 -0.33 16.61
C THR A 97 -6.04 -0.53 15.10
N MET A 98 -5.73 0.54 14.36
CA MET A 98 -5.55 0.53 12.91
C MET A 98 -4.06 0.66 12.57
N LEU A 99 -3.53 -0.24 11.73
CA LEU A 99 -2.24 -0.01 11.07
C LEU A 99 -2.44 0.71 9.73
N VAL A 100 -1.53 1.62 9.39
CA VAL A 100 -1.50 2.29 8.08
C VAL A 100 -0.11 2.08 7.47
N ALA A 101 -0.04 1.31 6.40
CA ALA A 101 1.20 0.99 5.70
C ALA A 101 1.54 2.09 4.69
N LEU A 102 2.41 3.03 5.05
CA LEU A 102 2.84 4.15 4.20
C LEU A 102 4.21 3.85 3.59
N GLY A 103 4.23 3.36 2.35
CA GLY A 103 5.48 3.04 1.65
C GLY A 103 5.30 2.13 0.44
N GLY A 104 6.41 1.57 -0.08
CA GLY A 104 6.38 0.57 -1.14
C GLY A 104 5.99 -0.83 -0.65
N GLY A 105 6.15 -1.83 -1.53
CA GLY A 105 5.73 -3.21 -1.28
C GLY A 105 6.38 -3.86 -0.04
N VAL A 106 7.62 -3.48 0.32
CA VAL A 106 8.29 -3.94 1.54
C VAL A 106 7.49 -3.54 2.79
N ILE A 107 7.14 -2.26 2.91
CA ILE A 107 6.36 -1.74 4.04
C ILE A 107 4.94 -2.31 4.02
N GLY A 108 4.34 -2.43 2.84
CA GLY A 108 3.02 -3.06 2.66
C GLY A 108 2.98 -4.48 3.22
N ASP A 109 3.93 -5.32 2.81
CA ASP A 109 3.98 -6.72 3.22
C ASP A 109 4.29 -6.90 4.70
N MET A 110 5.25 -6.15 5.25
CA MET A 110 5.60 -6.22 6.66
C MET A 110 4.46 -5.73 7.55
N THR A 111 3.85 -4.60 7.20
CA THR A 111 2.74 -4.02 7.97
C THR A 111 1.50 -4.89 7.88
N GLY A 112 1.19 -5.42 6.70
CA GLY A 112 0.09 -6.36 6.51
C GLY A 112 0.28 -7.65 7.32
N PHE A 113 1.51 -8.18 7.37
CA PHE A 113 1.80 -9.38 8.15
C PHE A 113 1.79 -9.10 9.66
N ALA A 114 2.26 -7.92 10.08
CA ALA A 114 2.10 -7.45 11.45
C ALA A 114 0.61 -7.32 11.83
N ALA A 115 -0.21 -6.74 10.95
CA ALA A 115 -1.65 -6.61 11.15
C ALA A 115 -2.33 -7.98 11.28
N ALA A 116 -1.95 -8.95 10.45
CA ALA A 116 -2.47 -10.32 10.49
C ALA A 116 -2.12 -11.05 11.80
N SER A 117 -0.94 -10.76 12.35
CA SER A 117 -0.39 -11.49 13.50
C SER A 117 -0.75 -10.87 14.85
N PHE A 118 -0.74 -9.54 14.94
CA PHE A 118 -0.96 -8.83 16.19
C PHE A 118 -2.36 -9.10 16.74
N MET A 119 -2.43 -9.58 17.98
CA MET A 119 -3.68 -10.04 18.62
C MET A 119 -4.53 -11.00 17.77
N ARG A 120 -3.88 -11.77 16.86
CA ARG A 120 -4.49 -12.68 15.87
C ARG A 120 -5.32 -11.98 14.78
N GLY A 121 -5.02 -10.73 14.49
CA GLY A 121 -5.64 -9.97 13.42
C GLY A 121 -6.20 -8.65 13.90
N ILE A 122 -5.65 -7.57 13.35
CA ILE A 122 -6.21 -6.22 13.41
C ILE A 122 -6.35 -5.64 12.00
N ARG A 123 -7.10 -4.55 11.88
CA ARG A 123 -7.38 -3.90 10.60
C ARG A 123 -6.17 -3.10 10.13
N PHE A 124 -5.99 -3.00 8.82
CA PHE A 124 -4.97 -2.13 8.24
C PHE A 124 -5.40 -1.51 6.91
N ILE A 125 -4.83 -0.34 6.62
CA ILE A 125 -4.98 0.40 5.36
C ILE A 125 -3.63 0.39 4.65
N GLN A 126 -3.62 0.22 3.33
CA GLN A 126 -2.41 0.44 2.52
C GLN A 126 -2.40 1.84 1.91
N VAL A 127 -1.26 2.52 1.98
CA VAL A 127 -0.98 3.78 1.28
C VAL A 127 0.29 3.55 0.43
N PRO A 128 0.17 2.82 -0.70
CA PRO A 128 1.31 2.43 -1.52
C PRO A 128 1.94 3.63 -2.22
N THR A 129 3.26 3.81 -2.07
CA THR A 129 4.00 4.97 -2.61
C THR A 129 4.91 4.64 -3.79
N THR A 130 4.92 3.39 -4.26
CA THR A 130 5.62 2.97 -5.47
C THR A 130 4.61 2.49 -6.50
N LEU A 131 4.91 2.68 -7.80
CA LEU A 131 4.00 2.22 -8.85
C LEU A 131 3.80 0.70 -8.78
N LEU A 132 4.88 -0.07 -8.54
CA LEU A 132 4.81 -1.52 -8.37
C LEU A 132 3.84 -1.91 -7.25
N ALA A 133 3.88 -1.24 -6.09
CA ALA A 133 2.95 -1.52 -5.00
C ALA A 133 1.51 -1.10 -5.33
N GLN A 134 1.33 0.00 -6.07
CA GLN A 134 0.02 0.49 -6.48
C GLN A 134 -0.69 -0.44 -7.46
N VAL A 135 0.04 -1.09 -8.37
CA VAL A 135 -0.53 -1.95 -9.42
C VAL A 135 -0.52 -3.44 -9.11
N ASP A 136 0.32 -3.87 -8.16
CA ASP A 136 0.49 -5.28 -7.82
C ASP A 136 0.21 -5.51 -6.33
N SER A 137 1.09 -5.09 -5.42
CA SER A 137 1.03 -5.47 -3.99
C SER A 137 -0.25 -5.06 -3.25
N SER A 138 -0.98 -4.06 -3.78
CA SER A 138 -2.27 -3.58 -3.28
C SER A 138 -3.44 -4.56 -3.45
N VAL A 139 -3.29 -5.58 -4.30
CA VAL A 139 -4.34 -6.56 -4.61
C VAL A 139 -3.89 -7.98 -4.30
N GLY A 140 -4.73 -8.73 -3.58
CA GLY A 140 -4.57 -10.17 -3.34
C GLY A 140 -4.15 -10.58 -1.92
N GLY A 141 -3.95 -9.61 -1.02
CA GLY A 141 -3.80 -9.86 0.42
C GLY A 141 -2.56 -10.67 0.84
N LYS A 142 -1.60 -10.91 -0.07
CA LYS A 142 -0.33 -11.57 0.28
C LYS A 142 0.49 -10.60 1.12
N THR A 143 0.90 -11.04 2.30
CA THR A 143 1.75 -10.27 3.22
C THR A 143 2.84 -11.18 3.75
N GLY A 144 3.99 -10.63 4.14
CA GLY A 144 5.04 -11.46 4.72
C GLY A 144 6.41 -10.83 4.80
N ILE A 145 7.36 -11.67 5.17
CA ILE A 145 8.78 -11.36 5.32
C ILE A 145 9.63 -12.44 4.64
N ASN A 146 10.90 -12.11 4.47
CA ASN A 146 11.90 -13.03 3.98
C ASN A 146 12.49 -13.85 5.13
N HIS A 147 12.88 -15.08 4.78
CA HIS A 147 13.79 -15.90 5.58
C HIS A 147 15.15 -15.92 4.86
N PRO A 148 16.30 -16.07 5.56
CA PRO A 148 17.61 -16.17 4.88
C PRO A 148 17.70 -17.25 3.79
N LEU A 149 16.84 -18.27 3.87
CA LEU A 149 16.76 -19.38 2.90
C LEU A 149 15.68 -19.18 1.83
N GLY A 150 14.88 -18.11 1.86
CA GLY A 150 13.83 -17.91 0.87
C GLY A 150 13.05 -16.61 1.02
N LYS A 151 12.75 -15.99 -0.13
CA LYS A 151 11.97 -14.76 -0.22
C LYS A 151 10.48 -15.05 0.01
N ASN A 152 9.81 -14.21 0.80
CA ASN A 152 8.36 -14.28 1.07
C ASN A 152 7.86 -15.64 1.61
N MET A 153 8.71 -16.41 2.29
CA MET A 153 8.37 -17.75 2.77
C MET A 153 7.55 -17.76 4.06
N ILE A 154 7.50 -16.64 4.78
CA ILE A 154 6.80 -16.50 6.06
C ILE A 154 5.82 -15.33 5.93
N GLY A 155 4.53 -15.60 6.08
CA GLY A 155 3.51 -14.60 5.83
C GLY A 155 2.09 -15.08 6.09
N ALA A 156 1.12 -14.24 5.71
CA ALA A 156 -0.30 -14.53 5.82
C ALA A 156 -1.08 -13.93 4.65
N PHE A 157 -2.24 -14.50 4.35
CA PHE A 157 -3.25 -13.85 3.52
C PHE A 157 -4.12 -12.96 4.41
N HIS A 158 -3.96 -11.65 4.31
CA HIS A 158 -4.67 -10.66 5.12
C HIS A 158 -5.05 -9.45 4.26
N GLN A 159 -6.35 -9.22 4.08
CA GLN A 159 -6.85 -8.16 3.20
C GLN A 159 -6.85 -6.81 3.93
N PRO A 160 -6.45 -5.72 3.25
CA PRO A 160 -6.63 -4.39 3.81
C PRO A 160 -8.11 -4.02 3.87
N VAL A 161 -8.46 -3.01 4.66
CA VAL A 161 -9.82 -2.44 4.67
C VAL A 161 -10.00 -1.32 3.64
N ALA A 162 -8.89 -0.78 3.12
CA ALA A 162 -8.83 0.17 2.02
C ALA A 162 -7.41 0.28 1.47
N VAL A 163 -7.30 0.70 0.20
CA VAL A 163 -6.03 1.10 -0.42
C VAL A 163 -6.14 2.55 -0.92
N ILE A 164 -5.19 3.40 -0.53
CA ILE A 164 -5.12 4.82 -0.92
C ILE A 164 -3.94 5.03 -1.87
N ALA A 165 -4.18 4.92 -3.18
CA ALA A 165 -3.17 5.09 -4.22
C ALA A 165 -3.08 6.57 -4.65
N ASP A 166 -2.38 7.39 -3.86
CA ASP A 166 -2.10 8.79 -4.21
C ASP A 166 -0.98 8.89 -5.25
N LEU A 167 -1.33 9.29 -6.46
CA LEU A 167 -0.42 9.39 -7.60
C LEU A 167 0.62 10.49 -7.42
N ASN A 168 0.39 11.48 -6.55
CA ASN A 168 1.40 12.50 -6.27
C ASN A 168 2.62 11.92 -5.53
N THR A 169 2.52 10.74 -4.92
CA THR A 169 3.70 10.09 -4.32
C THR A 169 4.69 9.58 -5.38
N LEU A 170 4.23 9.33 -6.61
CA LEU A 170 5.08 8.87 -7.70
C LEU A 170 6.03 9.97 -8.20
N LYS A 171 5.73 11.24 -7.91
CA LYS A 171 6.56 12.39 -8.35
C LYS A 171 7.94 12.45 -7.69
N THR A 172 8.12 11.82 -6.53
CA THR A 172 9.43 11.70 -5.88
C THR A 172 10.04 10.30 -6.02
N LEU A 173 9.37 9.39 -6.74
CA LEU A 173 9.85 8.03 -6.94
C LEU A 173 11.06 8.08 -7.90
N PRO A 174 12.19 7.42 -7.58
CA PRO A 174 13.31 7.36 -8.50
C PRO A 174 12.88 6.75 -9.84
N ALA A 175 13.36 7.31 -10.95
CA ALA A 175 12.97 6.90 -12.31
C ALA A 175 13.14 5.39 -12.55
N ARG A 176 14.17 4.77 -11.96
CA ARG A 176 14.39 3.32 -12.06
C ARG A 176 13.27 2.51 -11.39
N GLU A 177 12.78 2.96 -10.24
CA GLU A 177 11.70 2.30 -9.50
C GLU A 177 10.34 2.53 -10.20
N LEU A 178 10.15 3.69 -10.84
CA LEU A 178 9.01 3.92 -11.74
C LEU A 178 9.02 2.92 -12.90
N SER A 179 10.15 2.80 -13.61
CA SER A 179 10.30 1.84 -14.72
C SER A 179 10.06 0.39 -14.27
N ALA A 180 10.50 0.02 -13.06
CA ALA A 180 10.22 -1.30 -12.50
C ALA A 180 8.72 -1.53 -12.29
N GLY A 181 7.98 -0.51 -11.82
CA GLY A 181 6.52 -0.57 -11.73
C GLY A 181 5.83 -0.64 -13.11
N LEU A 182 6.33 0.11 -14.09
CA LEU A 182 5.81 0.08 -15.46
C LEU A 182 5.99 -1.30 -16.13
N ALA A 183 7.04 -2.04 -15.79
CA ALA A 183 7.20 -3.41 -16.27
C ALA A 183 6.03 -4.32 -15.83
N GLU A 184 5.53 -4.15 -14.61
CA GLU A 184 4.34 -4.88 -14.12
C GLU A 184 3.05 -4.41 -14.81
N VAL A 185 2.95 -3.12 -15.13
CA VAL A 185 1.83 -2.58 -15.93
C VAL A 185 1.81 -3.22 -17.33
N VAL A 186 2.96 -3.28 -18.00
CA VAL A 186 3.12 -3.95 -19.29
C VAL A 186 2.77 -5.43 -19.19
N LYS A 187 3.22 -6.11 -18.12
CA LYS A 187 2.90 -7.52 -17.87
C LYS A 187 1.38 -7.74 -17.83
N HIS A 188 0.62 -6.90 -17.14
CA HIS A 188 -0.84 -7.05 -17.08
C HIS A 188 -1.49 -6.94 -18.47
N GLY A 189 -1.10 -5.97 -19.29
CA GLY A 189 -1.57 -5.88 -20.68
C GLY A 189 -1.19 -7.13 -21.49
N ALA A 190 0.08 -7.53 -21.44
CA ALA A 190 0.59 -8.64 -22.24
C ALA A 190 -0.06 -10.00 -21.93
N ILE A 191 -0.48 -10.24 -20.68
CA ILE A 191 -1.05 -11.54 -20.28
C ILE A 191 -2.58 -11.59 -20.30
N ALA A 192 -3.26 -10.44 -20.27
CA ALA A 192 -4.69 -10.39 -20.03
C ALA A 192 -5.49 -9.40 -20.90
N ASP A 193 -4.87 -8.39 -21.50
CA ASP A 193 -5.59 -7.33 -22.20
C ASP A 193 -4.75 -6.66 -23.32
N GLU A 194 -4.97 -7.13 -24.55
CA GLU A 194 -4.33 -6.59 -25.77
C GLU A 194 -4.64 -5.10 -25.99
N GLN A 195 -5.86 -4.65 -25.69
CA GLN A 195 -6.23 -3.24 -25.88
C GLN A 195 -5.50 -2.35 -24.88
N PHE A 196 -5.37 -2.83 -23.64
CA PHE A 196 -4.56 -2.13 -22.64
C PHE A 196 -3.07 -2.12 -23.00
N LEU A 197 -2.54 -3.21 -23.56
CA LEU A 197 -1.16 -3.23 -24.06
C LEU A 197 -0.93 -2.19 -25.15
N ALA A 198 -1.81 -2.13 -26.17
CA ALA A 198 -1.74 -1.12 -27.22
C ALA A 198 -1.88 0.31 -26.66
N TRP A 199 -2.73 0.50 -25.64
CA TRP A 199 -2.86 1.78 -24.94
C TRP A 199 -1.56 2.16 -24.23
N ILE A 200 -0.86 1.22 -23.57
CA ILE A 200 0.42 1.47 -22.91
C ILE A 200 1.47 1.93 -23.93
N GLU A 201 1.56 1.27 -25.09
CA GLU A 201 2.49 1.65 -26.16
C GLU A 201 2.22 3.09 -26.65
N ALA A 202 0.95 3.43 -26.88
CA ALA A 202 0.56 4.77 -27.32
C ALA A 202 0.80 5.86 -26.26
N ASN A 203 0.77 5.51 -24.96
CA ASN A 203 0.91 6.46 -23.84
C ASN A 203 2.26 6.38 -23.12
N ALA A 204 3.22 5.62 -23.64
CA ALA A 204 4.52 5.42 -23.00
C ALA A 204 5.25 6.73 -22.63
N PRO A 205 5.28 7.79 -23.49
CA PRO A 205 5.88 9.06 -23.11
C PRO A 205 5.21 9.72 -21.90
N ALA A 206 3.87 9.70 -21.83
CA ALA A 206 3.11 10.27 -20.72
C ALA A 206 3.34 9.46 -19.42
N LEU A 207 3.39 8.14 -19.53
CA LEU A 207 3.69 7.26 -18.40
C LEU A 207 5.11 7.51 -17.86
N LEU A 208 6.12 7.59 -18.72
CA LEU A 208 7.49 7.89 -18.31
C LEU A 208 7.66 9.28 -17.71
N ALA A 209 6.79 10.23 -18.09
CA ALA A 209 6.74 11.58 -17.52
C ALA A 209 5.93 11.67 -16.22
N CYS A 210 5.42 10.56 -15.67
CA CYS A 210 4.52 10.54 -14.52
C CYS A 210 3.28 11.43 -14.71
N ASP A 211 2.72 11.48 -15.92
CA ASP A 211 1.44 12.13 -16.16
C ASP A 211 0.34 11.49 -15.31
N THR A 212 -0.36 12.28 -14.51
CA THR A 212 -1.27 11.76 -13.49
C THR A 212 -2.52 11.11 -14.08
N ASP A 213 -2.99 11.56 -15.25
CA ASP A 213 -4.17 10.98 -15.90
C ASP A 213 -3.82 9.63 -16.53
N ALA A 214 -2.67 9.55 -17.21
CA ALA A 214 -2.13 8.29 -17.71
C ALA A 214 -1.87 7.30 -16.56
N MET A 215 -1.25 7.75 -15.46
CA MET A 215 -1.02 6.91 -14.28
C MET A 215 -2.33 6.41 -13.66
N ALA A 216 -3.34 7.28 -13.53
CA ALA A 216 -4.63 6.88 -12.98
C ALA A 216 -5.31 5.78 -13.82
N HIS A 217 -5.17 5.84 -15.14
CA HIS A 217 -5.66 4.77 -16.02
C HIS A 217 -4.83 3.49 -15.86
N ALA A 218 -3.51 3.59 -15.89
CA ALA A 218 -2.60 2.44 -15.77
C ALA A 218 -2.79 1.68 -14.45
N VAL A 219 -2.89 2.40 -13.33
CA VAL A 219 -3.11 1.81 -12.00
C VAL A 219 -4.48 1.16 -11.92
N LEU A 220 -5.55 1.86 -12.33
CA LEU A 220 -6.90 1.29 -12.29
C LEU A 220 -6.97 -0.01 -13.10
N ARG A 221 -6.53 0.01 -14.35
CA ARG A 221 -6.66 -1.15 -15.23
C ARG A 221 -5.81 -2.33 -14.77
N SER A 222 -4.62 -2.06 -14.24
CA SER A 222 -3.79 -3.08 -13.60
C SER A 222 -4.48 -3.74 -12.40
N CYS A 223 -5.09 -2.94 -11.53
CA CYS A 223 -5.82 -3.45 -10.38
C CYS A 223 -7.07 -4.26 -10.78
N GLU A 224 -7.81 -3.83 -11.82
CA GLU A 224 -8.94 -4.58 -12.39
C GLU A 224 -8.51 -5.94 -12.94
N ILE A 225 -7.43 -5.97 -13.73
CA ILE A 225 -6.89 -7.22 -14.29
C ILE A 225 -6.45 -8.14 -13.14
N LYS A 226 -5.74 -7.60 -12.15
CA LYS A 226 -5.24 -8.39 -11.04
C LYS A 226 -6.36 -8.89 -10.13
N SER A 227 -7.38 -8.07 -9.86
CA SER A 227 -8.52 -8.50 -9.05
C SER A 227 -9.25 -9.65 -9.71
N ALA A 228 -9.53 -9.57 -11.02
CA ALA A 228 -10.20 -10.63 -11.77
C ALA A 228 -9.45 -11.98 -11.80
N VAL A 229 -8.12 -11.97 -11.60
CA VAL A 229 -7.31 -13.20 -11.52
C VAL A 229 -7.29 -13.80 -10.10
N VAL A 230 -7.48 -12.98 -9.07
CA VAL A 230 -7.32 -13.38 -7.66
C VAL A 230 -8.66 -13.58 -6.94
N SER A 231 -9.74 -12.96 -7.42
CA SER A 231 -11.11 -13.08 -6.91
C SER A 231 -11.78 -14.39 -7.30
#